data_AF-A0A961CBG9-F1
#
_entry.id   AF-A0A961CBG9-F1
#
_cell.length_a   1.000
_cell.length_b   1.000
_cell.length_c   1.000
_cell.angle_alpha   90.00
_cell.angle_beta   90.00
_cell.angle_gamma   90.00
#
_symmetry.space_group_name_H-M   'P 1'
#
loop_
_entity.id
_entity.type
_entity.pdbx_description
1 polymer ?
#
loop_
_entity_poly.entity_id
_entity_poly.type
_entity_poly.pdbx_seq_one_letter_code
_entity_poly.pdbx_strand_id
1 'polypeptide(L)'
;VARRLVGYFQGRTEPGPAADQALLRDALPEREREAYDVTPIVELLCDVDSVTFLREAFAPELVTALGRIDGRPVGLIANQTTAMAGSVTAAGSDKAARFIQLCDAFGLPVIALVDTPGILAGPDAERTAILRHASRLLV
;
A
#
# COMPACT_ATOMS: atom_id res chain seq x y z
N VAL A 1 -7.95 -8.90 15.83
CA VAL A 1 -7.39 -8.86 14.45
C VAL A 1 -8.14 -9.79 13.48
N ALA A 2 -8.23 -11.11 13.72
CA ALA A 2 -8.85 -12.05 12.77
C ALA A 2 -10.29 -11.69 12.31
N ARG A 3 -11.20 -11.33 13.23
CA ARG A 3 -12.58 -10.91 12.89
C ARG A 3 -12.61 -9.72 11.92
N ARG A 4 -11.73 -8.74 12.13
CA ARG A 4 -11.62 -7.55 11.29
C ARG A 4 -11.14 -7.91 9.89
N LEU A 5 -10.11 -8.76 9.78
CA LEU A 5 -9.60 -9.25 8.50
C LEU A 5 -10.67 -9.99 7.70
N VAL A 6 -11.40 -10.90 8.33
CA VAL A 6 -12.51 -11.62 7.67
C VAL A 6 -13.60 -10.65 7.23
N GLY A 7 -13.86 -9.59 8.01
CA GLY A 7 -14.87 -8.58 7.71
C GLY A 7 -14.71 -7.88 6.36
N TYR A 8 -13.48 -7.66 5.87
CA TYR A 8 -13.28 -7.04 4.54
C TYR A 8 -13.82 -7.89 3.39
N PHE A 9 -13.93 -9.21 3.59
CA PHE A 9 -14.39 -10.16 2.58
C PHE A 9 -15.89 -10.49 2.69
N GLN A 10 -16.61 -9.85 3.62
CA GLN A 10 -18.06 -10.03 3.83
C GLN A 10 -18.92 -8.99 3.07
N GLY A 11 -18.28 -8.10 2.31
CA GLY A 11 -18.95 -7.10 1.48
C GLY A 11 -18.94 -5.68 2.07
N ARG A 12 -19.86 -4.85 1.56
CA ARG A 12 -20.00 -3.44 1.98
C ARG A 12 -20.64 -3.36 3.36
N THR A 13 -20.22 -2.38 4.13
CA THR A 13 -20.87 -1.97 5.38
C THR A 13 -21.53 -0.61 5.18
N GLU A 14 -22.25 -0.13 6.20
CA GLU A 14 -22.60 1.28 6.26
C GLU A 14 -21.32 2.15 6.20
N PRO A 15 -21.36 3.32 5.54
CA PRO A 15 -20.24 4.24 5.51
C PRO A 15 -19.79 4.62 6.92
N GLY A 16 -18.50 4.48 7.20
CA GLY A 16 -17.91 4.99 8.43
C GLY A 16 -17.74 6.51 8.40
N PRO A 17 -17.41 7.13 9.54
CA PRO A 17 -16.98 8.52 9.54
C PRO A 17 -15.69 8.67 8.72
N ALA A 18 -15.64 9.66 7.83
CA ALA A 18 -14.43 10.06 7.14
C ALA A 18 -13.77 11.23 7.90
N ALA A 19 -12.44 11.23 7.99
CA ALA A 19 -11.69 12.36 8.51
C ALA A 19 -11.74 13.55 7.54
N ASP A 20 -11.32 14.74 7.99
CA ASP A 20 -11.26 15.93 7.14
C ASP A 20 -10.25 15.74 6.01
N GLN A 21 -10.75 15.54 4.79
CA GLN A 21 -9.95 15.29 3.61
C GLN A 21 -9.15 16.52 3.15
N ALA A 22 -9.43 17.72 3.67
CA ALA A 22 -8.62 18.91 3.38
C ALA A 22 -7.16 18.74 3.84
N LEU A 23 -6.93 17.93 4.88
CA LEU A 23 -5.61 17.62 5.42
C LEU A 23 -4.69 16.90 4.41
N LEU A 24 -5.25 16.23 3.39
CA LEU A 24 -4.45 15.57 2.35
C LEU A 24 -3.66 16.57 1.48
N ARG A 25 -4.08 17.83 1.43
CA ARG A 25 -3.40 18.88 0.64
C ARG A 25 -2.00 19.19 1.17
N ASP A 26 -1.83 19.05 2.48
CA ASP A 26 -0.61 19.40 3.20
C ASP A 26 0.09 18.14 3.76
N ALA A 27 -0.34 16.95 3.33
CA ALA A 27 0.19 15.67 3.80
C ALA A 27 1.58 15.34 3.25
N LEU A 28 1.98 15.97 2.13
CA LEU A 28 3.29 15.79 1.52
C LEU A 28 4.22 16.94 1.92
N PRO A 29 5.52 16.68 2.11
CA PRO A 29 6.49 17.74 2.38
C PRO A 29 6.64 18.68 1.18
N GLU A 30 6.88 19.97 1.44
CA GLU A 30 7.09 20.97 0.37
C GLU A 30 8.38 20.72 -0.43
N ARG A 31 9.38 20.08 0.19
CA ARG A 31 10.66 19.76 -0.46
C ARG A 31 10.58 18.39 -1.12
N GLU A 32 10.76 18.34 -2.44
CA GLU A 32 10.66 17.11 -3.25
C GLU A 32 11.56 15.95 -2.79
N ARG A 33 12.68 16.22 -2.12
CA ARG A 33 13.65 15.20 -1.68
C ARG A 33 13.48 14.77 -0.23
N GLU A 34 12.46 15.28 0.45
CA GLU A 34 12.19 14.96 1.84
C GLU A 34 11.32 13.70 1.91
N ALA A 35 11.82 12.69 2.64
CA ALA A 35 11.07 11.47 2.88
C ALA A 35 9.94 11.72 3.89
N TYR A 36 8.84 10.99 3.75
CA TYR A 36 7.68 11.10 4.61
C TYR A 36 7.03 9.73 4.82
N ASP A 37 6.31 9.58 5.93
CA ASP A 37 5.56 8.35 6.22
C ASP A 37 4.22 8.38 5.47
N VAL A 38 3.99 7.38 4.62
CA VAL A 38 2.73 7.25 3.86
C VAL A 38 1.58 6.67 4.70
N THR A 39 1.87 6.08 5.86
CA THR A 39 0.88 5.43 6.74
C THR A 39 -0.28 6.36 7.13
N PRO A 40 -0.04 7.62 7.57
CA PRO A 40 -1.12 8.55 7.89
C PRO A 40 -1.97 8.94 6.67
N ILE A 41 -1.37 8.96 5.46
CA ILE A 41 -2.10 9.24 4.21
C ILE A 41 -3.06 8.09 3.89
N VAL A 42 -2.61 6.85 4.05
CA VAL A 42 -3.45 5.64 3.89
C VAL A 42 -4.62 5.67 4.88
N GLU A 43 -4.38 6.04 6.14
CA GLU A 43 -5.41 6.15 7.16
C GLU A 43 -6.40 7.29 6.87
N LEU A 44 -5.90 8.47 6.51
CA LEU A 44 -6.71 9.65 6.21
C LEU A 44 -7.61 9.46 4.99
N LEU A 45 -7.17 8.70 3.99
CA LEU A 45 -7.96 8.37 2.81
C LEU A 45 -9.13 7.42 3.10
N CYS A 46 -9.01 6.60 4.16
CA CYS A 46 -10.00 5.59 4.49
C CYS A 46 -10.99 6.09 5.56
N ASP A 47 -12.10 5.36 5.72
CA ASP A 47 -13.00 5.53 6.85
C ASP A 47 -12.19 5.39 8.16
N VAL A 48 -12.49 6.23 9.16
CA VAL A 48 -11.79 6.25 10.45
C VAL A 48 -11.84 4.87 11.09
N ASP A 49 -10.71 4.45 11.67
CA ASP A 49 -10.54 3.14 12.30
C ASP A 49 -10.90 1.95 11.38
N SER A 50 -10.77 2.09 10.06
CA SER A 50 -11.03 0.99 9.10
C SER A 50 -9.79 0.33 8.52
N VAL A 51 -8.59 0.91 8.67
CA VAL A 51 -7.36 0.39 8.06
C VAL A 51 -6.74 -0.77 8.86
N THR A 52 -6.16 -1.75 8.17
CA THR A 52 -5.34 -2.80 8.77
C THR A 52 -4.14 -3.05 7.88
N PHE A 53 -2.97 -2.63 8.36
CA PHE A 53 -1.70 -2.87 7.71
C PHE A 53 -1.33 -4.36 7.77
N LEU A 54 -0.75 -4.85 6.66
CA LEU A 54 -0.36 -6.24 6.51
C LEU A 54 1.14 -6.32 6.22
N ARG A 55 1.80 -7.29 6.87
CA ARG A 55 3.22 -7.63 6.63
C ARG A 55 4.17 -6.41 6.74
N GLU A 56 3.95 -5.52 7.71
CA GLU A 56 4.73 -4.29 7.89
C GLU A 56 6.24 -4.54 8.00
N ALA A 57 6.64 -5.60 8.70
CA ALA A 57 8.04 -5.97 8.89
C ALA A 57 8.74 -6.58 7.65
N PHE A 58 8.01 -6.89 6.57
CA PHE A 58 8.56 -7.46 5.35
C PHE A 58 8.46 -6.45 4.21
N ALA A 59 9.58 -6.13 3.56
CA ALA A 59 9.65 -5.11 2.51
C ALA A 59 8.98 -3.79 2.94
N PRO A 60 9.55 -3.08 3.94
CA PRO A 60 8.95 -1.89 4.54
C PRO A 60 8.81 -0.71 3.56
N GLU A 61 9.57 -0.71 2.46
CA GLU A 61 9.47 0.26 1.37
C GLU A 61 8.15 0.19 0.58
N LEU A 62 7.37 -0.88 0.78
CA LEU A 62 6.05 -1.06 0.21
C LEU A 62 5.02 -1.36 1.31
N VAL A 63 4.11 -0.42 1.54
CA VAL A 63 2.95 -0.59 2.41
C VAL A 63 1.86 -1.38 1.70
N THR A 64 1.24 -2.31 2.41
CA THR A 64 0.04 -3.03 1.98
C THR A 64 -0.99 -3.00 3.10
N ALA A 65 -2.22 -2.61 2.82
CA ALA A 65 -3.27 -2.51 3.83
C ALA A 65 -4.65 -2.87 3.26
N LEU A 66 -5.53 -3.38 4.12
CA LEU A 66 -6.97 -3.45 3.84
C LEU A 66 -7.67 -2.30 4.57
N GLY A 67 -8.61 -1.63 3.91
CA GLY A 67 -9.35 -0.52 4.49
C GLY A 67 -10.78 -0.47 3.98
N ARG A 68 -11.51 0.58 4.36
CA ARG A 68 -12.82 0.91 3.78
C ARG A 68 -12.85 2.36 3.33
N ILE A 69 -13.57 2.61 2.23
CA ILE A 69 -13.92 3.96 1.77
C ILE A 69 -15.43 3.94 1.51
N ASP A 70 -16.18 4.78 2.22
CA ASP A 70 -17.64 4.80 2.21
C ASP A 70 -18.23 3.39 2.43
N GLY A 71 -17.68 2.66 3.41
CA GLY A 71 -18.06 1.30 3.76
C GLY A 71 -17.69 0.22 2.72
N ARG A 72 -17.13 0.60 1.56
CA ARG A 72 -16.64 -0.35 0.54
C ARG A 72 -15.25 -0.85 0.94
N PRO A 73 -15.03 -2.18 1.05
CA PRO A 73 -13.70 -2.70 1.32
C PRO A 73 -12.78 -2.47 0.13
N VAL A 74 -11.56 -2.02 0.40
CA VAL A 74 -10.53 -1.73 -0.60
C VAL A 74 -9.18 -2.31 -0.14
N GLY A 75 -8.35 -2.72 -1.11
CA GLY A 75 -6.93 -2.98 -0.88
C GLY A 75 -6.11 -1.75 -1.22
N LEU A 76 -5.11 -1.42 -0.40
CA LEU A 76 -4.19 -0.32 -0.66
C LEU A 76 -2.77 -0.83 -0.78
N ILE A 77 -2.05 -0.35 -1.79
CA ILE A 77 -0.60 -0.46 -1.90
C ILE A 77 -0.01 0.94 -1.97
N ALA A 78 1.09 1.18 -1.26
CA ALA A 78 1.71 2.50 -1.23
C ALA A 78 3.23 2.40 -1.09
N ASN A 79 3.96 3.28 -1.76
CA ASN A 79 5.40 3.40 -1.58
C ASN A 79 5.72 4.16 -0.28
N GLN A 80 6.67 3.65 0.50
CA GLN A 80 7.12 4.26 1.74
C GLN A 80 8.48 4.92 1.51
N THR A 81 8.52 6.25 1.37
CA THR A 81 9.76 6.96 1.03
C THR A 81 10.79 6.94 2.15
N THR A 82 10.37 6.71 3.41
CA THR A 82 11.32 6.53 4.54
C THR A 82 12.14 5.23 4.46
N ALA A 83 11.78 4.29 3.59
CA ALA A 83 12.50 3.03 3.37
C ALA A 83 12.88 2.88 1.89
N MET A 84 14.18 2.73 1.60
CA MET A 84 14.70 2.60 0.23
C MET A 84 14.21 3.70 -0.75
N ALA A 85 13.89 4.90 -0.24
CA ALA A 85 13.29 6.00 -1.01
C ALA A 85 12.02 5.59 -1.77
N GLY A 86 11.26 4.59 -1.30
CA GLY A 86 10.08 4.08 -1.99
C GLY A 86 10.39 3.27 -3.26
N SER A 87 11.65 2.88 -3.47
CA SER A 87 12.07 2.10 -4.65
C SER A 87 11.40 0.74 -4.71
N VAL A 88 11.11 0.26 -5.92
CA VAL A 88 10.57 -1.10 -6.12
C VAL A 88 11.70 -2.12 -6.00
N THR A 89 11.69 -2.92 -4.93
CA THR A 89 12.66 -4.01 -4.69
C THR A 89 12.07 -5.38 -5.06
N ALA A 90 12.89 -6.43 -5.01
CA ALA A 90 12.42 -7.80 -5.28
C ALA A 90 11.41 -8.26 -4.21
N ALA A 91 11.70 -7.98 -2.94
CA ALA A 91 10.82 -8.32 -1.83
C ALA A 91 9.52 -7.49 -1.86
N GLY A 92 9.63 -6.19 -2.17
CA GLY A 92 8.49 -5.31 -2.38
C GLY A 92 7.60 -5.81 -3.53
N SER A 93 8.20 -6.18 -4.67
CA SER A 93 7.47 -6.73 -5.81
C SER A 93 6.70 -8.01 -5.45
N ASP A 94 7.32 -8.93 -4.72
CA ASP A 94 6.65 -10.15 -4.25
C ASP A 94 5.51 -9.85 -3.26
N LYS A 95 5.70 -8.86 -2.39
CA LYS A 95 4.68 -8.42 -1.43
C LYS A 95 3.47 -7.81 -2.16
N ALA A 96 3.70 -6.88 -3.08
CA ALA A 96 2.65 -6.27 -3.90
C ALA A 96 1.93 -7.33 -4.74
N ALA A 97 2.64 -8.15 -5.51
CA ALA A 97 2.03 -9.17 -6.36
C ALA A 97 1.12 -10.11 -5.57
N ARG A 98 1.58 -10.61 -4.42
CA ARG A 98 0.78 -11.50 -3.57
C ARG A 98 -0.45 -10.80 -3.00
N PHE A 99 -0.35 -9.52 -2.66
CA PHE A 99 -1.45 -8.73 -2.12
C PHE A 99 -2.48 -8.35 -3.19
N ILE A 100 -2.04 -7.99 -4.40
CA ILE A 100 -2.91 -7.74 -5.55
C ILE A 100 -3.68 -9.02 -5.90
N GLN A 101 -3.00 -10.17 -5.97
CA GLN A 101 -3.65 -11.47 -6.18
C GLN A 101 -4.66 -11.82 -5.09
N LEU A 102 -4.40 -11.44 -3.83
CA LEU A 102 -5.37 -11.59 -2.75
C LEU A 102 -6.61 -10.72 -3.02
N CYS A 103 -6.42 -9.46 -3.38
CA CYS A 103 -7.53 -8.55 -3.64
C CYS A 103 -8.36 -9.01 -4.84
N ASP A 104 -7.70 -9.39 -5.94
CA ASP A 104 -8.33 -9.91 -7.15
C ASP A 104 -9.16 -11.17 -6.88
N ALA A 105 -8.58 -12.15 -6.17
CA ALA A 105 -9.28 -13.41 -5.84
C ALA A 105 -10.57 -13.22 -5.03
N PHE A 106 -10.70 -12.12 -4.30
CA PHE A 106 -11.89 -11.79 -3.51
C PHE A 106 -12.68 -10.59 -4.07
N GLY A 107 -12.35 -10.11 -5.27
CA GLY A 107 -13.04 -9.00 -5.92
C GLY A 107 -12.93 -7.66 -5.19
N LEU A 108 -11.86 -7.45 -4.43
CA LEU A 108 -11.58 -6.17 -3.77
C LEU A 108 -10.92 -5.20 -4.76
N PRO A 109 -11.45 -3.98 -4.92
CA PRO A 109 -10.76 -2.94 -5.69
C PRO A 109 -9.43 -2.58 -5.02
N VAL A 110 -8.40 -2.30 -5.83
CA VAL A 110 -7.07 -1.91 -5.36
C VAL A 110 -6.82 -0.44 -5.66
N ILE A 111 -6.29 0.28 -4.68
CA ILE A 111 -5.82 1.66 -4.80
C ILE A 111 -4.29 1.63 -4.65
N ALA A 112 -3.60 2.23 -5.61
CA ALA A 112 -2.15 2.37 -5.58
C ALA A 112 -1.76 3.84 -5.35
N LEU A 113 -1.10 4.12 -4.22
CA LEU A 113 -0.48 5.41 -3.94
C LEU A 113 0.97 5.37 -4.41
N VAL A 114 1.22 6.00 -5.56
CA VAL A 114 2.49 5.88 -6.27
C VAL A 114 3.38 7.07 -5.93
N ASP A 115 4.47 6.78 -5.21
CA ASP A 115 5.59 7.71 -5.01
C ASP A 115 6.90 6.92 -5.01
N THR A 116 7.39 6.64 -6.21
CA THR A 116 8.56 5.78 -6.40
C THR A 116 9.49 6.35 -7.46
N PRO A 117 10.82 6.33 -7.25
CA PRO A 117 11.79 6.67 -8.29
C PRO A 117 11.92 5.57 -9.35
N GLY A 118 11.30 4.40 -9.14
CA GLY A 118 11.32 3.27 -10.05
C GLY A 118 11.90 1.98 -9.43
N ILE A 119 12.31 1.06 -10.29
CA ILE A 119 12.90 -0.22 -9.89
C ILE A 119 14.33 0.00 -9.36
N LEU A 120 14.63 -0.61 -8.21
CA LEU A 120 15.96 -0.55 -7.63
C LEU A 120 16.99 -1.11 -8.62
N ALA A 121 17.97 -0.29 -8.99
CA ALA A 121 19.02 -0.65 -9.93
C ALA A 121 20.35 -0.95 -9.22
N GLY A 122 21.25 -1.63 -9.93
CA GLY A 122 22.62 -1.88 -9.50
C GLY A 122 22.93 -3.38 -9.29
N PRO A 123 24.22 -3.76 -9.21
CA PRO A 123 24.62 -5.16 -9.17
C PRO A 123 24.01 -5.95 -8.00
N ASP A 124 23.78 -5.27 -6.88
CA ASP A 124 23.19 -5.89 -5.68
C ASP A 124 21.72 -6.21 -5.87
N ALA A 125 20.97 -5.30 -6.53
CA ALA A 125 19.58 -5.53 -6.91
C ALA A 125 19.47 -6.66 -7.94
N GLU A 126 20.36 -6.71 -8.93
CA GLU A 126 20.37 -7.78 -9.94
C GLU A 126 20.59 -9.18 -9.33
N ARG A 127 21.44 -9.29 -8.29
CA ARG A 127 21.64 -10.56 -7.57
C ARG A 127 20.39 -11.08 -6.86
N THR A 128 19.41 -10.21 -6.59
CA THR A 128 18.10 -10.61 -6.04
C THR A 128 17.12 -11.08 -7.12
N ALA A 129 17.55 -11.14 -8.39
CA ALA A 129 16.68 -11.39 -9.54
C ALA A 129 15.53 -10.38 -9.66
N ILE A 130 15.82 -9.10 -9.39
CA ILE A 130 14.83 -8.01 -9.34
C ILE A 130 13.87 -7.99 -10.53
N LEU A 131 14.37 -8.20 -11.76
CA LEU A 131 13.53 -8.19 -12.97
C LEU A 131 12.49 -9.32 -12.97
N ARG A 132 12.86 -10.51 -12.50
CA ARG A 132 11.92 -11.63 -12.35
C ARG A 132 10.84 -11.29 -11.34
N HIS A 133 11.22 -10.73 -10.19
CA HIS A 133 10.27 -10.38 -9.14
C HIS A 133 9.35 -9.23 -9.54
N ALA A 134 9.90 -8.17 -10.13
CA ALA A 134 9.14 -7.02 -10.63
C ALA A 134 8.15 -7.41 -11.74
N SER A 135 8.52 -8.34 -12.63
CA SER A 135 7.62 -8.83 -13.69
C SER A 135 6.33 -9.48 -13.16
N ARG A 136 6.31 -9.96 -11.91
CA ARG A 136 5.12 -10.54 -11.27
C ARG A 136 4.00 -9.53 -11.01
N LEU A 137 4.28 -8.23 -11.11
CA LEU A 137 3.27 -7.17 -11.01
C LEU A 137 2.50 -6.97 -12.33
N LEU A 138 3.01 -7.52 -13.44
CA LEU A 138 2.44 -7.37 -14.78
C LEU A 138 1.60 -8.57 -15.21
N VAL A 139 1.55 -9.63 -14.40
CA VAL A 139 0.91 -10.92 -14.71
C VAL A 139 0.02 -11.37 -13.56
#